data_AF-A0A9D2NHY4-F1
#
_entry.id   AF-A0A9D2NHY4-F1
#
_cell.length_a   1.000
_cell.length_b   1.000
_cell.length_c   1.000
_cell.angle_alpha   90.00
_cell.angle_beta   90.00
_cell.angle_gamma   90.00
#
_symmetry.space_group_name_H-M   'P 1'
#
loop_
_entity.id
_entity.type
_entity.pdbx_description
1 polymer ?
#
loop_
_entity_poly.entity_id
_entity_poly.type
_entity_poly.pdbx_seq_one_letter_code
_entity_poly.pdbx_strand_id
1 'polypeptide(L)'
;MILQIKPVIGGYHLTCAAGETAASGRGAAESAHKTAGEEFRILPKKLTGSAKLIRSGSETVCETEILREGDRILYLAKQNGTEYAQAELTCRPCSGPVSMIRPPQGVHLDIRTPYGSWEADRQNDQSVLFSRDSTVIGKISPFFSIRPQIFACSGEYPASLWAVLYVFAAYMMHEGEVDII
;
A
#
# COMPACT_ATOMS: atom_id res chain seq x y z
N MET A 1 -0.71 14.00 -5.13
CA MET A 1 -2.01 13.34 -4.95
C MET A 1 -2.15 12.94 -3.49
N ILE A 2 -3.36 12.96 -2.91
CA ILE A 2 -3.60 12.49 -1.54
C ILE A 2 -4.75 11.49 -1.56
N LEU A 3 -4.50 10.27 -1.10
CA LEU A 3 -5.55 9.29 -0.84
C LEU A 3 -5.93 9.37 0.64
N GLN A 4 -7.20 9.63 0.91
CA GLN A 4 -7.75 9.48 2.25
C GLN A 4 -8.16 8.03 2.45
N ILE A 5 -7.73 7.42 3.54
CA ILE A 5 -8.00 6.02 3.85
C ILE A 5 -8.97 5.98 5.03
N LYS A 6 -10.13 5.34 4.81
CA LYS A 6 -11.15 5.11 5.82
C LYS A 6 -11.29 3.61 6.06
N PRO A 7 -11.09 3.11 7.29
CA PRO A 7 -11.43 1.73 7.61
C PRO A 7 -12.94 1.55 7.46
N VAL A 8 -13.34 0.41 6.90
CA VAL A 8 -14.73 -0.02 6.77
C VAL A 8 -14.86 -1.45 7.26
N ILE A 9 -16.07 -1.94 7.49
CA ILE A 9 -16.28 -3.34 7.91
C ILE A 9 -15.65 -4.26 6.86
N GLY A 10 -14.64 -5.02 7.28
CA GLY A 10 -13.92 -5.99 6.45
C GLY A 10 -12.83 -5.42 5.54
N GLY A 11 -12.51 -4.12 5.58
CA GLY A 11 -11.47 -3.58 4.69
C GLY A 11 -11.27 -2.07 4.75
N TYR A 12 -10.94 -1.47 3.61
CA TYR A 12 -10.61 -0.05 3.51
C TYR A 12 -11.30 0.61 2.32
N HIS A 13 -11.65 1.88 2.48
CA HIS A 13 -12.08 2.75 1.41
C HIS A 13 -11.03 3.85 1.20
N LEU A 14 -10.48 3.92 -0.02
CA LEU A 14 -9.49 4.90 -0.42
C LEU A 14 -10.16 5.89 -1.38
N THR A 15 -10.12 7.16 -1.04
CA THR A 15 -10.69 8.23 -1.89
C THR A 15 -9.61 9.21 -2.27
N CYS A 16 -9.43 9.45 -3.57
CA CYS A 16 -8.50 10.47 -4.04
C CYS A 16 -9.09 11.86 -3.83
N ALA A 17 -8.51 12.62 -2.90
CA ALA A 17 -8.88 14.02 -2.72
C ALA A 17 -8.51 14.80 -3.99
N ALA A 18 -9.44 15.59 -4.51
CA ALA A 18 -9.12 16.56 -5.56
C ALA A 18 -8.09 17.53 -4.98
N GLY A 19 -6.90 17.58 -5.58
CA GLY A 19 -5.90 18.56 -5.19
C GLY A 19 -6.44 19.95 -5.51
N GLU A 20 -6.43 20.86 -4.53
CA GLU A 20 -6.46 22.29 -4.81
C GLU A 20 -5.24 22.59 -5.69
N THR A 21 -5.46 22.78 -6.98
CA THR A 21 -4.43 23.21 -7.91
C THR A 21 -4.15 24.67 -7.60
N ALA A 22 -3.14 24.93 -6.78
CA ALA A 22 -2.55 26.26 -6.69
C ALA A 22 -2.00 26.61 -8.07
N ALA A 23 -2.72 27.48 -8.79
CA ALA A 23 -2.29 28.02 -10.06
C ALA A 23 -0.98 28.80 -9.85
N SER A 24 0.15 28.22 -10.26
CA SER A 24 1.35 29.00 -10.54
C SER A 24 2.15 28.37 -11.68
N GLY A 25 2.17 29.09 -12.81
CA GLY A 25 3.35 29.28 -13.66
C GLY A 25 3.95 28.09 -14.42
N ARG A 26 3.54 27.97 -15.68
CA ARG A 26 4.34 27.58 -16.87
C ARG A 26 5.20 26.29 -16.80
N GLY A 27 4.67 25.27 -17.46
CA GLY A 27 5.39 24.56 -18.54
C GLY A 27 6.32 23.42 -18.15
N ALA A 28 5.78 22.22 -17.91
CA ALA A 28 6.31 20.93 -18.37
C ALA A 28 5.35 19.78 -17.97
N ALA A 29 5.26 18.78 -18.85
CA ALA A 29 4.67 17.45 -18.68
C ALA A 29 3.13 17.31 -18.76
N GLU A 30 2.66 17.16 -20.00
CA GLU A 30 1.47 16.37 -20.34
C GLU A 30 1.70 14.89 -19.96
N SER A 31 1.31 14.48 -18.75
CA SER A 31 0.80 13.12 -18.45
C SER A 31 0.15 13.02 -17.06
N ALA A 32 -0.43 14.10 -16.55
CA ALA A 32 -1.13 14.05 -15.27
C ALA A 32 -2.32 13.10 -15.40
N HIS A 33 -2.22 11.90 -14.81
CA HIS A 33 -3.35 11.02 -14.64
C HIS A 33 -4.45 11.82 -13.93
N LYS A 34 -5.61 12.02 -14.58
CA LYS A 34 -6.75 12.70 -13.97
C LYS A 34 -7.34 11.78 -12.90
N THR A 35 -6.80 11.84 -11.68
CA THR A 35 -7.11 10.95 -10.55
C THR A 35 -8.12 11.54 -9.56
N ALA A 36 -8.52 12.80 -9.73
CA ALA A 36 -9.45 13.46 -8.81
C ALA A 36 -10.82 12.76 -8.83
N GLY A 37 -11.26 12.28 -7.66
CA GLY A 37 -12.54 11.60 -7.48
C GLY A 37 -12.52 10.09 -7.70
N GLU A 38 -11.36 9.48 -7.98
CA GLU A 38 -11.25 8.01 -7.99
C GLU A 38 -11.44 7.44 -6.57
N GLU A 39 -12.22 6.35 -6.49
CA GLU A 39 -12.53 5.64 -5.25
C GLU A 39 -12.16 4.17 -5.38
N PHE A 40 -11.44 3.64 -4.39
CA PHE A 40 -11.05 2.24 -4.34
C PHE A 40 -11.55 1.57 -3.06
N ARG A 41 -12.19 0.41 -3.21
CA ARG A 41 -12.56 -0.47 -2.10
C ARG A 41 -11.60 -1.64 -2.02
N ILE A 42 -10.96 -1.78 -0.87
CA ILE A 42 -10.08 -2.89 -0.54
C ILE A 42 -10.85 -3.84 0.36
N LEU A 43 -11.09 -5.06 -0.12
CA LEU A 43 -11.94 -6.06 0.52
C LEU A 43 -11.18 -7.38 0.70
N PRO A 44 -11.59 -8.28 1.60
CA PRO A 44 -11.01 -9.62 1.67
C PRO A 44 -11.37 -10.39 0.40
N LYS A 45 -10.42 -11.13 -0.17
CA LYS A 45 -10.68 -12.04 -1.30
C LYS A 45 -11.47 -13.27 -0.85
N LYS A 46 -11.23 -13.74 0.37
CA LYS A 46 -11.94 -14.85 1.03
C LYS A 46 -12.26 -14.45 2.46
N LEU A 47 -13.31 -15.07 3.04
CA LEU A 47 -13.76 -14.77 4.40
C LEU A 47 -12.67 -14.97 5.46
N THR A 48 -11.82 -15.98 5.28
CA THR A 48 -10.76 -16.38 6.23
C THR A 48 -9.36 -16.23 5.63
N GLY A 49 -9.17 -15.33 4.65
CA GLY A 49 -7.89 -15.16 3.96
C GLY A 49 -7.38 -13.73 3.97
N SER A 50 -6.06 -13.58 4.04
CA SER A 50 -5.38 -12.27 4.08
C SER A 50 -5.31 -11.57 2.72
N ALA A 51 -5.40 -12.34 1.63
CA ALA A 51 -5.51 -11.84 0.25
C ALA A 51 -6.63 -10.79 0.10
N LYS A 52 -6.39 -9.71 -0.64
CA LYS A 52 -7.35 -8.62 -0.84
C LYS A 52 -7.79 -8.50 -2.30
N LEU A 53 -8.97 -7.93 -2.49
CA LEU A 53 -9.49 -7.46 -3.77
C LEU A 53 -9.53 -5.93 -3.73
N ILE A 54 -9.03 -5.30 -4.78
CA ILE A 54 -9.07 -3.85 -4.97
C ILE A 54 -10.07 -3.57 -6.08
N ARG A 55 -11.14 -2.86 -5.75
CA ARG A 55 -12.23 -2.54 -6.69
C ARG A 55 -12.38 -1.05 -6.91
N SER A 56 -12.70 -0.65 -8.13
CA SER A 56 -13.16 0.68 -8.48
C SER A 56 -14.60 0.56 -9.01
N GLY A 57 -15.56 1.14 -8.30
CA GLY A 57 -16.98 0.89 -8.55
C GLY A 57 -17.31 -0.62 -8.48
N SER A 58 -17.85 -1.17 -9.57
CA SER A 58 -18.17 -2.59 -9.71
C SER A 58 -17.02 -3.44 -10.28
N GLU A 59 -15.95 -2.83 -10.76
CA GLU A 59 -14.84 -3.53 -11.41
C GLU A 59 -13.77 -3.96 -10.40
N THR A 60 -13.20 -5.15 -10.58
CA THR A 60 -11.99 -5.57 -9.86
C THR A 60 -10.78 -5.07 -10.65
N VAL A 61 -10.02 -4.15 -10.04
CA VAL A 61 -8.84 -3.54 -10.66
C VAL A 61 -7.61 -4.41 -10.43
N CYS A 62 -7.48 -4.95 -9.21
CA CYS A 62 -6.36 -5.80 -8.82
C CYS A 62 -6.79 -6.80 -7.76
N GLU A 63 -6.10 -7.94 -7.71
CA GLU A 63 -6.16 -8.90 -6.63
C GLU A 63 -4.78 -9.06 -6.02
N THR A 64 -4.69 -9.29 -4.71
CA THR A 64 -3.42 -9.53 -4.04
C THR A 64 -3.29 -10.94 -3.51
N GLU A 65 -2.06 -11.42 -3.41
CA GLU A 65 -1.69 -12.70 -2.83
C GLU A 65 -0.48 -12.51 -1.90
N ILE A 66 -0.36 -13.39 -0.91
CA ILE A 66 0.79 -13.49 -0.04
C ILE A 66 1.36 -14.89 -0.24
N LEU A 67 2.61 -14.97 -0.70
CA LEU A 67 3.35 -16.22 -0.86
C LEU A 67 4.40 -16.32 0.23
N ARG A 68 4.54 -17.51 0.81
CA ARG A 68 5.58 -17.83 1.80
C ARG A 68 6.44 -18.95 1.23
N GLU A 69 7.70 -18.64 0.93
CA GLU A 69 8.66 -19.55 0.31
C GLU A 69 9.89 -19.69 1.22
N GLY A 70 9.88 -20.72 2.08
CA GLY A 70 10.88 -20.83 3.15
C GLY A 70 10.78 -19.64 4.10
N ASP A 71 11.88 -18.90 4.27
CA ASP A 71 11.94 -17.71 5.13
C ASP A 71 11.53 -16.42 4.41
N ARG A 72 11.19 -16.49 3.12
CA ARG A 72 10.82 -15.33 2.30
C ARG A 72 9.31 -15.13 2.28
N ILE A 73 8.88 -13.89 2.46
CA ILE A 73 7.48 -13.49 2.32
C ILE A 73 7.38 -12.56 1.12
N LEU A 74 6.60 -12.96 0.12
CA LEU A 74 6.36 -12.20 -1.10
C LEU A 74 4.90 -11.76 -1.15
N TYR A 75 4.68 -10.51 -1.54
CA TYR A 75 3.37 -9.98 -1.86
C TYR A 75 3.25 -9.83 -3.36
N LEU A 76 2.15 -10.29 -3.92
CA LEU A 76 1.86 -10.16 -5.34
C LEU A 76 0.57 -9.38 -5.52
N ALA A 77 0.52 -8.55 -6.54
CA ALA A 77 -0.68 -7.94 -7.07
C ALA A 77 -0.84 -8.38 -8.52
N LYS A 78 -2.02 -8.87 -8.87
CA LYS A 78 -2.37 -9.32 -10.21
C LYS A 78 -3.48 -8.45 -10.77
N GLN A 79 -3.28 -7.98 -12.00
CA GLN A 79 -4.31 -7.33 -12.82
C GLN A 79 -4.67 -8.26 -13.96
N ASN A 80 -5.95 -8.62 -14.09
CA ASN A 80 -6.42 -9.57 -15.12
C ASN A 80 -5.63 -10.89 -15.14
N GLY A 81 -5.26 -11.41 -13.96
CA GLY A 81 -4.49 -12.64 -13.80
C GLY A 81 -2.99 -12.53 -14.11
N THR A 82 -2.51 -11.37 -14.57
CA THR A 82 -1.10 -11.11 -14.84
C THR A 82 -0.47 -10.35 -13.69
N GLU A 83 0.78 -10.64 -13.35
CA GLU A 83 1.52 -9.89 -12.34
C GLU A 83 1.60 -8.41 -12.72
N TYR A 84 1.17 -7.57 -11.77
CA TYR A 84 1.18 -6.12 -11.91
C TYR A 84 2.24 -5.49 -11.01
N ALA A 85 2.36 -5.97 -9.76
CA ALA A 85 3.42 -5.56 -8.86
C ALA A 85 3.77 -6.70 -7.90
N GLN A 86 5.01 -6.70 -7.43
CA GLN A 86 5.53 -7.66 -6.46
C GLN A 86 6.28 -6.90 -5.36
N ALA A 87 6.22 -7.38 -4.13
CA ALA A 87 7.07 -6.89 -3.05
C ALA A 87 7.67 -8.06 -2.26
N GLU A 88 8.93 -7.94 -1.87
CA GLU A 88 9.59 -8.85 -0.95
C GLU A 88 9.71 -8.20 0.43
N LEU A 89 9.22 -8.87 1.47
CA LEU A 89 9.24 -8.37 2.83
C LEU A 89 10.53 -8.78 3.55
N THR A 90 11.22 -7.78 4.08
CA THR A 90 12.25 -7.96 5.09
C THR A 90 11.69 -7.73 6.49
N CYS A 91 11.84 -8.73 7.35
CA CYS A 91 11.49 -8.66 8.76
C CYS A 91 12.72 -8.39 9.63
N ARG A 92 12.54 -7.62 10.71
CA ARG A 92 13.47 -7.59 11.84
C ARG A 92 12.83 -8.32 13.02
N PRO A 93 13.35 -9.51 13.39
CA PRO A 93 12.84 -10.24 14.54
C PRO A 93 12.94 -9.40 15.81
N CYS A 94 11.86 -9.36 16.58
CA CYS A 94 11.89 -8.83 17.93
C CYS A 94 12.76 -9.76 18.80
N SER A 95 13.91 -9.27 19.25
CA SER A 95 14.71 -9.92 20.28
C SER A 95 14.12 -9.60 21.65
N GLY A 96 13.36 -10.53 22.24
CA GLY A 96 12.75 -10.38 23.56
C GLY A 96 11.70 -11.46 23.87
N PRO A 97 11.25 -11.58 25.13
CA PRO A 97 10.18 -12.51 25.49
C PRO A 97 8.89 -12.20 24.71
N VAL A 98 8.16 -13.25 24.34
CA VAL A 98 6.89 -13.15 23.60
C VAL A 98 5.89 -12.35 24.45
N SER A 99 5.63 -11.10 24.04
CA SER A 99 4.60 -10.24 24.62
C SER A 99 3.27 -10.50 23.92
N MET A 100 2.15 -10.36 24.65
CA MET A 100 0.79 -10.41 24.08
C MET A 100 0.54 -9.34 23.01
N ILE A 101 1.38 -8.29 22.97
CA ILE A 101 1.38 -7.25 21.93
C ILE A 101 2.76 -7.30 21.26
N ARG A 102 2.86 -8.07 20.16
CA ARG A 102 4.07 -8.12 19.34
C ARG A 102 4.03 -6.95 18.35
N PRO A 103 5.03 -6.05 18.33
CA PRO A 103 5.08 -5.01 17.32
C PRO A 103 5.28 -5.66 15.94
N PRO A 104 4.84 -5.00 14.84
CA PRO A 104 5.07 -5.51 13.50
C PRO A 104 6.56 -5.77 13.27
N GLN A 105 6.89 -6.92 12.70
CA GLN A 105 8.27 -7.28 12.40
C GLN A 105 8.71 -6.82 11.02
N GLY A 106 7.76 -6.62 10.11
CA GLY A 106 8.03 -6.04 8.81
C GLY A 106 8.64 -4.65 8.93
N VAL A 107 9.77 -4.44 8.25
CA VAL A 107 10.48 -3.15 8.29
C VAL A 107 10.73 -2.56 6.91
N HIS A 108 10.86 -3.40 5.89
CA HIS A 108 11.25 -2.96 4.56
C HIS A 108 10.58 -3.83 3.50
N LEU A 109 10.22 -3.21 2.38
CA LEU A 109 9.73 -3.87 1.17
C LEU A 109 10.60 -3.49 -0.02
N ASP A 110 11.14 -4.49 -0.70
CA ASP A 110 11.70 -4.35 -2.05
C ASP A 110 10.58 -4.57 -3.07
N ILE A 111 10.19 -3.53 -3.80
CA ILE A 111 8.98 -3.51 -4.63
C ILE A 111 9.34 -3.42 -6.11
N ARG A 112 8.79 -4.32 -6.92
CA ARG A 112 8.82 -4.25 -8.38
C ARG A 112 7.48 -3.81 -8.91
N THR A 113 7.49 -2.79 -9.75
CA THR A 113 6.31 -2.23 -10.40
C THR A 113 6.54 -2.14 -11.91
N PRO A 114 5.51 -1.87 -12.73
CA PRO A 114 5.69 -1.58 -14.15
C PRO A 114 6.51 -0.30 -14.41
N TYR A 115 6.76 0.50 -13.36
CA TYR A 115 7.48 1.76 -13.38
C TYR A 115 8.88 1.68 -12.74
N GLY A 116 9.38 0.45 -12.53
CA GLY A 116 10.71 0.18 -11.97
C GLY A 116 10.69 -0.32 -10.53
N SER A 117 11.89 -0.42 -9.95
CA SER A 117 12.14 -0.89 -8.59
C SER A 117 12.00 0.23 -7.57
N TRP A 118 11.16 0.02 -6.57
CA TRP A 118 10.85 0.96 -5.51
C TRP A 118 11.14 0.29 -4.16
N GLU A 119 11.25 1.10 -3.12
CA GLU A 119 11.45 0.63 -1.76
C GLU A 119 10.37 1.22 -0.86
N ALA A 120 9.96 0.48 0.17
CA ALA A 120 9.12 1.04 1.23
C ALA A 120 9.64 0.69 2.61
N ASP A 121 9.86 1.71 3.44
CA ASP A 121 10.42 1.57 4.77
C ASP A 121 9.43 1.99 5.84
N ARG A 122 9.26 1.11 6.83
CA ARG A 122 8.59 1.47 8.08
C ARG A 122 9.47 2.42 8.88
N GLN A 123 8.89 3.55 9.25
CA GLN A 123 9.53 4.58 10.06
C GLN A 123 9.30 4.32 11.56
N ASN A 124 10.06 5.00 12.42
CA ASN A 124 9.95 4.86 13.87
C ASN A 124 8.56 5.22 14.41
N ASP A 125 7.89 6.20 13.77
CA ASP A 125 6.52 6.61 14.09
C ASP A 125 5.45 5.68 13.51
N GLN A 126 5.84 4.52 12.95
CA GLN A 126 4.98 3.55 12.29
C GLN A 126 4.30 4.08 11.02
N SER A 127 4.77 5.21 10.47
CA SER A 127 4.48 5.60 9.09
C SER A 127 5.26 4.72 8.11
N VAL A 128 4.86 4.73 6.84
CA VAL A 128 5.57 4.01 5.77
C VAL A 128 5.96 5.00 4.69
N LEU A 129 7.23 5.01 4.33
CA LEU A 129 7.78 5.91 3.32
C LEU A 129 8.14 5.10 2.08
N PHE A 130 7.72 5.58 0.91
CA PHE A 130 8.00 4.97 -0.39
C PHE A 130 9.04 5.80 -1.12
N SER A 131 10.06 5.16 -1.64
CA SER A 131 11.12 5.81 -2.40
C SER A 131 11.42 5.10 -3.72
N ARG A 132 11.93 5.86 -4.68
CA ARG A 132 12.50 5.37 -5.93
C ARG A 132 13.75 6.18 -6.23
N ASP A 133 14.86 5.52 -6.52
CA ASP A 133 16.15 6.17 -6.80
C ASP A 133 16.52 7.19 -5.70
N SER A 134 16.39 6.81 -4.43
CA SER A 134 16.58 7.67 -3.25
C SER A 134 15.65 8.89 -3.13
N THR A 135 14.65 9.01 -4.00
CA THR A 135 13.66 10.11 -3.97
C THR A 135 12.38 9.62 -3.31
N VAL A 136 11.87 10.36 -2.33
CA VAL A 136 10.59 10.07 -1.68
C VAL A 136 9.45 10.36 -2.65
N ILE A 137 8.68 9.33 -2.98
CA ILE A 137 7.55 9.41 -3.92
C ILE A 137 6.20 9.18 -3.25
N GLY A 138 6.20 8.71 -2.00
CA GLY A 138 4.97 8.57 -1.22
C GLY A 138 5.21 8.39 0.27
N LYS A 139 4.19 8.69 1.08
CA LYS A 139 4.19 8.47 2.52
C LYS A 139 2.78 8.16 3.02
N ILE A 140 2.63 7.03 3.70
CA ILE A 140 1.42 6.68 4.47
C ILE A 140 1.62 7.20 5.89
N SER A 141 0.65 7.89 6.45
CA SER A 141 0.66 8.30 7.86
C SER A 141 0.68 7.09 8.80
N PRO A 142 1.09 7.25 10.08
CA PRO A 142 1.16 6.15 11.04
C PRO A 142 -0.08 5.24 11.05
N PHE A 143 0.14 3.92 10.97
CA PHE A 143 -0.93 2.92 10.95
C PHE A 143 -1.70 2.81 12.27
N PHE A 144 -1.01 3.03 13.40
CA PHE A 144 -1.60 2.96 14.73
C PHE A 144 -1.83 4.38 15.28
N SER A 145 -2.81 5.08 14.71
CA SER A 145 -3.17 6.45 15.09
C SER A 145 -4.68 6.62 15.23
N ILE A 146 -5.09 7.56 16.07
CA ILE A 146 -6.50 8.01 16.20
C ILE A 146 -6.87 8.91 14.99
N ARG A 147 -5.87 9.49 14.30
CA ARG A 147 -6.10 10.38 13.17
C ARG A 147 -6.48 9.58 11.92
N PRO A 148 -7.29 10.16 11.00
CA PRO A 148 -7.55 9.56 9.70
C PRO A 148 -6.23 9.23 8.99
N GLN A 149 -6.15 8.04 8.41
CA GLN A 149 -4.96 7.62 7.69
C GLN A 149 -4.95 8.30 6.32
N ILE A 150 -3.80 8.83 5.93
CA ILE A 150 -3.60 9.47 4.62
C ILE A 150 -2.42 8.83 3.92
N PHE A 151 -2.49 8.75 2.60
CA PHE A 151 -1.37 8.41 1.74
C PHE A 151 -1.08 9.59 0.83
N ALA A 152 0.00 10.31 1.13
CA ALA A 152 0.52 11.34 0.25
C ALA A 152 1.33 10.66 -0.85
N CYS A 153 0.97 10.88 -2.11
CA CYS A 153 1.49 10.16 -3.26
C CYS A 153 1.97 11.15 -4.33
N SER A 154 3.03 10.80 -5.04
CA SER A 154 3.37 11.48 -6.30
C SER A 154 2.19 11.37 -7.27
N GLY A 155 1.89 12.48 -7.97
CA GLY A 155 0.84 12.54 -8.99
C GLY A 155 1.23 11.91 -10.32
N GLU A 156 2.47 11.42 -10.46
CA GLU A 156 3.01 10.84 -11.68
C GLU A 156 2.47 9.42 -11.98
N TYR A 157 1.93 8.71 -10.98
CA TYR A 157 1.51 7.31 -11.10
C TYR A 157 0.01 7.15 -10.88
N PRO A 158 -0.64 6.14 -11.49
CA PRO A 158 -2.07 5.92 -11.34
C PRO A 158 -2.44 5.62 -9.88
N ALA A 159 -3.62 6.05 -9.46
CA ALA A 159 -4.10 5.84 -8.09
C ALA A 159 -4.33 4.35 -7.76
N SER A 160 -4.62 3.52 -8.77
CA SER A 160 -4.70 2.06 -8.62
C SER A 160 -3.40 1.43 -8.15
N LEU A 161 -2.24 1.91 -8.63
CA LEU A 161 -0.93 1.46 -8.13
C LEU A 161 -0.78 1.83 -6.66
N TRP A 162 -1.12 3.07 -6.29
CA TRP A 162 -1.05 3.50 -4.89
C TRP A 162 -2.00 2.71 -3.98
N ALA A 163 -3.17 2.28 -4.47
CA ALA A 163 -4.04 1.37 -3.74
C ALA A 163 -3.39 -0.01 -3.52
N VAL A 164 -2.69 -0.56 -4.51
CA VAL A 164 -1.90 -1.79 -4.37
C VAL A 164 -0.80 -1.62 -3.32
N LEU A 165 -0.03 -0.53 -3.40
CA LEU A 165 1.07 -0.25 -2.47
C LEU A 165 0.58 -0.04 -1.04
N TYR A 166 -0.61 0.54 -0.88
CA TYR A 166 -1.25 0.60 0.42
C TYR A 166 -1.53 -0.79 1.00
N VAL A 167 -2.02 -1.74 0.19
CA VAL A 167 -2.23 -3.13 0.63
C VAL A 167 -0.91 -3.78 1.05
N PHE A 168 0.16 -3.63 0.27
CA PHE A 168 1.48 -4.17 0.62
C PHE A 168 2.00 -3.60 1.95
N ALA A 169 1.88 -2.29 2.15
CA ALA A 169 2.22 -1.67 3.43
C ALA A 169 1.32 -2.17 4.57
N ALA A 170 0.01 -2.35 4.33
CA ALA A 170 -0.89 -2.90 5.33
C ALA A 170 -0.50 -4.33 5.72
N TYR A 171 -0.09 -5.17 4.76
CA TYR A 171 0.45 -6.51 5.05
C TYR A 171 1.74 -6.45 5.87
N MET A 172 2.69 -5.60 5.50
CA MET A 172 3.91 -5.38 6.28
C MET A 172 3.61 -4.99 7.73
N MET A 173 2.61 -4.13 7.93
CA MET A 173 2.23 -3.60 9.23
C MET A 173 1.36 -4.53 10.07
N HIS A 174 0.71 -5.53 9.47
CA HIS A 174 -0.17 -6.50 10.14
C HIS A 174 0.28 -7.94 9.86
N GLU A 175 1.60 -8.15 9.71
CA GLU A 175 2.17 -9.45 9.35
C GLU A 175 1.72 -10.59 10.30
N GLY A 176 1.59 -10.31 11.60
CA GLY A 176 1.10 -11.29 12.58
C GLY A 176 -0.39 -11.66 12.45
N GLU A 177 -1.20 -10.87 11.74
CA GLU A 177 -2.59 -11.24 11.41
C GLU A 177 -2.67 -12.10 10.14
N VAL A 178 -1.56 -12.22 9.39
CA VAL A 178 -1.48 -13.08 8.20
C VAL A 178 -1.42 -14.57 8.59
N ASP A 179 -1.22 -14.88 9.88
CA ASP A 179 -1.04 -16.24 10.43
C ASP A 179 -2.33 -17.04 10.71
N ILE A 180 -3.51 -16.59 10.26
CA ILE A 180 -4.74 -17.40 10.42
C ILE A 180 -5.07 -18.13 9.10
N ILE A 181 -4.38 -19.25 8.86
CA ILE A 181 -4.87 -20.40 8.07
C ILE A 181 -4.40 -21.68 8.77
#